data_AF-A0A0R3R4S5-F1
#
_entry.id   AF-A0A0R3R4S5-F1
#
_cell.length_a   1.000
_cell.length_b   1.000
_cell.length_c   1.000
_cell.angle_alpha   90.00
_cell.angle_beta   90.00
_cell.angle_gamma   90.00
#
_symmetry.space_group_name_H-M   'P 1'
#
loop_
_entity.id
_entity.type
_entity.pdbx_description
1 polymer ?
#
loop_
_entity_poly.entity_id
_entity_poly.type
_entity_poly.pdbx_seq_one_letter_code
_entity_poly.pdbx_strand_id
1 'polypeptide(L)'
;LIEHVDWLDRLTFPRIEQIKKEREVEQRCLYLIVEMARVVFGESIVSVVYYEDEEELKTRSVYPLVDPEMDLENVCELKHHMMTRSSRAGALERELKPNASARHYLERIIQLPPAHAINFEERDLIWKFRYFLRSNRKALLKFVRSVAWNKNEEAAYALILVKIRTEILNLLVYRIKFSSEWSPLEASDALELLSPTFRHIELRRYAVSRLSHAKPEQILLYLPQLVQALKYEQFVMKVLDEFEEQKEIRRKIDDAKGGNSELTMENGQETYSQQTVEQAMQKCLTGDDLTSFLIRSACSNPSITYYLYWYLKVEIEATAQVNTVMSRMYSYVLSLLLSSLRSGGSDLRRRAASLDQQEILIEILVSMAKLVSQESGGRSQKEKALRRSLREQHDLLNLCGLPLPLDPTVRVNALLPDTATLFNSNLMPMKLTFRTENNGNYVTIFKRGDDLRYFCVQRQV
;
A
#
# COMPACT_ATOMS: atom_id res chain seq x y z
N LEU A 1 -30.79 58.09 -6.60
CA LEU A 1 -30.14 58.83 -5.49
C LEU A 1 -31.28 59.36 -4.65
N ILE A 2 -31.54 58.73 -3.50
CA ILE A 2 -32.58 59.20 -2.57
C ILE A 2 -31.86 60.15 -1.62
N GLU A 3 -32.29 61.41 -1.55
CA GLU A 3 -31.74 62.37 -0.59
C GLU A 3 -32.02 61.88 0.85
N HIS A 4 -31.13 62.20 1.78
CA HIS A 4 -31.31 61.83 3.18
C HIS A 4 -32.51 62.57 3.77
N VAL A 5 -33.52 61.84 4.24
CA VAL A 5 -34.77 62.41 4.74
C VAL A 5 -34.95 62.07 6.22
N ASP A 6 -34.56 62.99 7.10
CA ASP A 6 -34.54 62.79 8.57
C ASP A 6 -35.89 62.36 9.17
N TRP A 7 -37.01 62.81 8.59
CA TRP A 7 -38.32 62.45 9.10
C TRP A 7 -38.71 61.00 8.76
N LEU A 8 -38.19 60.47 7.65
CA LEU A 8 -38.45 59.11 7.21
C LEU A 8 -37.72 58.13 8.14
N ASP A 9 -36.47 58.44 8.48
CA ASP A 9 -35.64 57.68 9.43
C ASP A 9 -36.27 57.55 10.81
N ARG A 10 -36.90 58.63 11.30
CA ARG A 10 -37.64 58.61 12.57
C ARG A 10 -38.85 57.69 12.57
N LEU A 11 -39.37 57.32 11.41
CA LEU A 11 -40.49 56.38 11.26
C LEU A 11 -40.01 54.96 10.90
N THR A 12 -38.95 54.84 10.08
CA THR A 12 -38.43 53.54 9.63
C THR A 12 -37.65 52.82 10.72
N PHE A 13 -36.79 53.49 11.49
CA PHE A 13 -36.01 52.81 12.53
C PHE A 13 -36.87 52.15 13.62
N PRO A 14 -37.89 52.82 14.19
CA PRO A 14 -38.79 52.17 15.14
C PRO A 14 -39.56 50.98 14.52
N ARG A 15 -39.93 51.08 13.24
CA ARG A 15 -40.63 50.00 12.54
C ARG A 15 -39.72 48.80 12.27
N ILE A 16 -38.45 49.04 11.93
CA ILE A 16 -37.43 47.99 11.76
C ILE A 16 -37.17 47.27 13.08
N GLU A 17 -37.05 48.01 14.20
CA GLU A 17 -36.91 47.40 15.53
C GLU A 17 -38.12 46.56 15.91
N GLN A 18 -39.33 47.03 15.59
CA GLN A 18 -40.55 46.27 15.85
C GLN A 18 -40.58 44.95 15.05
N ILE A 19 -40.24 44.98 13.76
CA ILE A 19 -40.16 43.77 12.92
C ILE A 19 -39.10 42.81 13.43
N LYS A 20 -37.94 43.32 13.86
CA LYS A 20 -36.86 42.52 14.44
C LYS A 20 -37.35 41.78 15.70
N LYS A 21 -38.06 42.49 16.58
CA LYS A 21 -38.59 41.95 17.84
C LYS A 21 -39.71 40.94 17.62
N GLU A 22 -40.57 41.16 16.64
CA GLU A 22 -41.61 40.19 16.24
C GLU A 22 -40.97 38.89 15.69
N ARG A 23 -39.93 38.98 14.86
CA ARG A 23 -39.23 37.80 14.30
C ARG A 23 -38.34 37.06 15.29
N GLU A 24 -37.70 37.75 16.24
CA GLU A 24 -36.91 37.11 17.31
C GLU A 24 -37.78 36.24 18.25
N VAL A 25 -39.07 36.58 18.40
CA VAL A 25 -40.01 35.81 19.23
C VAL A 25 -40.53 34.57 18.51
N GLU A 26 -40.66 34.62 17.18
CA GLU A 26 -41.20 33.52 16.37
C GLU A 26 -40.19 32.39 16.09
N GLN A 27 -38.87 32.66 16.10
CA GLN A 27 -37.85 31.67 15.74
C GLN A 27 -36.68 31.68 16.72
N ARG A 28 -36.44 30.57 17.43
CA ARG A 28 -35.21 30.34 18.24
C ARG A 28 -34.00 30.08 17.34
N CYS A 29 -33.63 31.04 16.50
CA CYS A 29 -32.52 30.96 15.57
C CYS A 29 -31.42 31.97 15.92
N LEU A 30 -30.17 31.67 15.54
CA LEU A 30 -29.06 32.61 15.60
C LEU A 30 -29.15 33.57 14.42
N TYR A 31 -29.08 34.88 14.67
CA TYR A 31 -29.10 35.91 13.63
C TYR A 31 -27.72 36.52 13.46
N LEU A 32 -27.27 36.65 12.20
CA LEU A 32 -26.08 37.41 11.82
C LEU A 32 -26.54 38.73 11.18
N ILE A 33 -26.15 39.86 11.76
CA ILE A 33 -26.38 41.18 11.19
C ILE A 33 -25.12 41.56 10.43
N VAL A 34 -25.24 41.71 9.11
CA VAL A 34 -24.12 42.13 8.25
C VAL A 34 -24.39 43.56 7.79
N GLU A 35 -23.55 44.50 8.24
CA GLU A 35 -23.54 45.85 7.69
C GLU A 35 -22.86 45.83 6.32
N MET A 36 -23.60 46.16 5.27
CA MET A 36 -23.08 46.19 3.91
C MET A 36 -22.16 47.40 3.70
N ALA A 37 -21.17 47.25 2.83
CA ALA A 37 -20.19 48.29 2.53
C ALA A 37 -20.86 49.55 1.96
N ARG A 38 -20.44 50.72 2.46
CA ARG A 38 -20.88 52.03 1.96
C ARG A 38 -19.95 52.46 0.83
N VAL A 39 -20.53 52.97 -0.27
CA VAL A 39 -19.76 53.42 -1.43
C VAL A 39 -19.81 54.94 -1.49
N VAL A 40 -18.66 55.57 -1.68
CA VAL A 40 -18.55 57.02 -1.87
C VAL A 40 -18.76 57.33 -3.35
N PHE A 41 -19.82 58.09 -3.67
CA PHE A 41 -20.09 58.54 -5.02
C PHE A 41 -20.14 60.08 -5.05
N GLY A 42 -19.07 60.70 -5.57
CA GLY A 42 -18.90 62.16 -5.48
C GLY A 42 -18.69 62.62 -4.03
N GLU A 43 -19.42 63.65 -3.60
CA GLU A 43 -19.39 64.16 -2.21
C GLU A 43 -20.38 63.47 -1.27
N SER A 44 -21.11 62.44 -1.73
CA SER A 44 -22.14 61.74 -0.95
C SER A 44 -21.74 60.30 -0.62
N ILE A 45 -21.96 59.89 0.63
CA ILE A 45 -21.80 58.50 1.09
C ILE A 45 -23.13 57.79 0.90
N VAL A 46 -23.19 56.79 0.03
CA VAL A 46 -24.42 56.07 -0.29
C VAL A 46 -24.33 54.63 0.23
N SER A 47 -25.37 54.19 0.94
CA SER A 47 -25.53 52.80 1.34
C SER A 47 -26.06 51.99 0.16
N VAL A 48 -25.38 50.89 -0.18
CA VAL A 48 -25.83 50.00 -1.25
C VAL A 48 -26.96 49.13 -0.71
N VAL A 49 -28.19 49.45 -1.12
CA VAL A 49 -29.37 48.63 -0.83
C VAL A 49 -29.63 47.75 -2.03
N TYR A 50 -29.40 46.44 -1.88
CA TYR A 50 -29.83 45.47 -2.87
C TYR A 50 -31.34 45.27 -2.73
N TYR A 51 -32.08 45.59 -3.79
CA TYR A 51 -33.52 45.37 -3.89
C TYR A 51 -33.77 44.29 -4.94
N GLU A 52 -34.34 43.17 -4.51
CA GLU A 52 -34.78 42.09 -5.38
C GLU A 52 -36.27 42.25 -5.62
N ASP A 53 -36.69 42.29 -6.90
CA ASP A 53 -38.11 42.36 -7.28
C ASP A 53 -38.74 40.96 -7.08
N GLU A 54 -39.84 40.87 -6.30
CA GLU A 54 -40.41 39.57 -5.87
C GLU A 54 -40.86 38.68 -7.05
N GLU A 55 -41.05 39.25 -8.25
CA GLU A 55 -41.49 38.53 -9.44
C GLU A 55 -40.41 37.61 -10.04
N GLU A 56 -39.12 37.81 -9.77
CA GLU A 56 -38.03 36.96 -10.33
C GLU A 56 -37.71 35.70 -9.49
N LEU A 57 -38.29 35.55 -8.29
CA LEU A 57 -38.00 34.45 -7.37
C LEU A 57 -38.64 33.09 -7.73
N LYS A 58 -39.39 32.99 -8.83
CA LYS A 58 -40.00 31.70 -9.23
C LYS A 58 -39.06 30.72 -9.91
N THR A 59 -37.83 31.12 -10.22
CA THR A 59 -36.84 30.19 -10.75
C THR A 59 -35.44 30.55 -10.28
N ARG A 60 -35.02 30.00 -9.14
CA ARG A 60 -33.63 29.52 -9.02
C ARG A 60 -33.43 28.61 -7.81
N SER A 61 -33.14 27.36 -8.17
CA SER A 61 -32.25 26.41 -7.51
C SER A 61 -31.44 26.98 -6.35
N VAL A 62 -31.45 26.28 -5.22
CA VAL A 62 -30.41 26.36 -4.18
C VAL A 62 -29.05 26.33 -4.89
N TYR A 63 -28.34 27.46 -4.90
CA TYR A 63 -26.93 27.46 -5.28
C TYR A 63 -26.16 27.08 -4.03
N PRO A 64 -25.42 25.95 -4.03
CA PRO A 64 -24.51 25.67 -2.94
C PRO A 64 -23.45 26.78 -2.96
N LEU A 65 -23.52 27.70 -2.00
CA LEU A 65 -22.41 28.58 -1.68
C LEU A 65 -21.30 27.66 -1.13
N VAL A 66 -20.39 27.27 -2.01
CA VAL A 66 -19.22 26.48 -1.62
C VAL A 66 -18.36 27.42 -0.79
N ASP A 67 -18.25 27.12 0.50
CA ASP A 67 -17.30 27.78 1.38
C ASP A 67 -15.89 27.44 0.86
N PRO A 68 -15.11 28.43 0.35
CA PRO A 68 -13.77 28.18 -0.15
C PRO A 68 -12.80 27.72 0.95
N GLU A 69 -13.19 27.84 2.22
CA GLU A 69 -12.40 27.42 3.38
C GLU A 69 -12.83 26.06 3.95
N MET A 70 -13.87 25.42 3.43
CA MET A 70 -14.39 24.15 3.96
C MET A 70 -13.39 22.98 3.87
N ASP A 71 -12.46 23.04 2.91
CA ASP A 71 -11.36 22.07 2.75
C ASP A 71 -10.01 22.58 3.32
N LEU A 72 -10.00 23.77 3.94
CA LEU A 72 -8.80 24.31 4.58
C LEU A 72 -8.70 23.84 6.04
N GLU A 73 -7.47 23.68 6.53
CA GLU A 73 -7.24 23.30 7.91
C GLU A 73 -7.69 24.39 8.88
N ASN A 74 -8.50 24.01 9.88
CA ASN A 74 -8.96 24.94 10.90
C ASN A 74 -7.78 25.45 11.76
N VAL A 75 -7.47 26.74 11.65
CA VAL A 75 -6.33 27.39 12.33
C VAL A 75 -6.46 27.35 13.86
N CYS A 76 -7.69 27.43 14.40
CA CYS A 76 -7.94 27.34 15.83
C CYS A 76 -7.64 25.93 16.36
N GLU A 77 -8.06 24.91 15.63
CA GLU A 77 -7.77 23.51 15.95
C GLU A 77 -6.26 23.25 15.86
N LEU A 78 -5.60 23.71 14.80
CA LEU A 78 -4.16 23.58 14.63
C LEU A 78 -3.38 24.22 15.80
N LYS A 79 -3.79 25.41 16.24
CA LYS A 79 -3.20 26.08 17.41
C LYS A 79 -3.45 25.30 18.71
N HIS A 80 -4.66 24.77 18.91
CA HIS A 80 -5.01 23.94 20.07
C HIS A 80 -4.12 22.69 20.15
N HIS A 81 -3.93 22.01 19.02
CA HIS A 81 -3.06 20.84 18.90
C HIS A 81 -1.60 21.15 19.15
N MET A 82 -1.07 22.23 18.59
CA MET A 82 0.30 22.66 18.88
C MET A 82 0.51 22.95 20.38
N MET A 83 -0.49 23.51 21.07
CA MET A 83 -0.41 23.73 22.52
C MET A 83 -0.50 22.43 23.31
N THR A 84 -1.44 21.56 22.99
CA THR A 84 -1.67 20.26 23.66
C THR A 84 -0.49 19.30 23.49
N ARG A 85 0.24 19.40 22.37
CA ARG A 85 1.39 18.53 22.05
C ARG A 85 2.74 19.14 22.37
N SER A 86 2.79 20.34 22.95
CA SER A 86 4.04 21.03 23.25
C SER A 86 4.93 20.21 24.19
N SER A 87 6.15 19.91 23.75
CA SER A 87 7.19 19.11 24.44
C SER A 87 7.60 19.61 25.83
N ARG A 88 7.04 20.72 26.32
CA ARG A 88 7.37 21.37 27.59
C ARG A 88 6.76 20.68 28.82
N ALA A 89 5.83 19.74 28.66
CA ALA A 89 5.08 19.10 29.77
C ALA A 89 5.61 17.72 30.24
N GLY A 90 6.75 17.26 29.71
CA GLY A 90 7.13 15.83 29.68
C GLY A 90 7.41 15.08 31.01
N ALA A 91 7.39 15.74 32.18
CA ALA A 91 7.52 15.07 33.48
C ALA A 91 6.16 14.74 34.12
N LEU A 92 5.22 15.69 34.11
CA LEU A 92 3.88 15.56 34.69
C LEU A 92 2.97 14.63 33.87
N GLU A 93 3.20 14.53 32.57
CA GLU A 93 2.40 13.68 31.67
C GLU A 93 2.60 12.17 31.89
N ARG A 94 3.72 11.77 32.51
CA ARG A 94 4.08 10.35 32.67
C ARG A 94 3.16 9.62 33.65
N GLU A 95 2.62 10.34 34.63
CA GLU A 95 1.75 9.81 35.68
C GLU A 95 0.27 10.11 35.41
N LEU A 96 -0.04 10.74 34.28
CA LEU A 96 -1.39 11.16 33.94
C LEU A 96 -2.29 9.95 33.69
N LYS A 97 -3.31 9.79 34.54
CA LYS A 97 -4.35 8.75 34.41
C LYS A 97 -5.66 9.37 33.91
N PRO A 98 -6.34 8.74 32.94
CA PRO A 98 -7.64 9.24 32.48
C PRO A 98 -8.69 9.15 33.58
N ASN A 99 -9.61 10.11 33.60
CA ASN A 99 -10.83 10.01 34.41
C ASN A 99 -11.76 8.91 33.84
N ALA A 100 -12.79 8.51 34.58
CA ALA A 100 -13.66 7.40 34.17
C ALA A 100 -14.30 7.59 32.78
N SER A 101 -14.75 8.82 32.47
CA SER A 101 -15.32 9.15 31.16
C SER A 101 -14.30 9.06 30.03
N ALA A 102 -13.09 9.63 30.22
CA ALA A 102 -12.02 9.57 29.23
C ALA A 102 -11.52 8.14 29.03
N ARG A 103 -11.50 7.32 30.09
CA ARG A 103 -11.14 5.90 30.00
C ARG A 103 -12.15 5.13 29.15
N HIS A 104 -13.45 5.27 29.42
CA HIS A 104 -14.48 4.62 28.61
C HIS A 104 -14.41 5.06 27.14
N TYR A 105 -14.16 6.34 26.89
CA TYR A 105 -14.02 6.86 25.53
C TYR A 105 -12.76 6.30 24.83
N LEU A 106 -11.62 6.24 25.52
CA LEU A 106 -10.40 5.59 25.02
C LEU A 106 -10.61 4.10 24.72
N GLU A 107 -11.28 3.36 25.60
CA GLU A 107 -11.59 1.94 25.40
C GLU A 107 -12.47 1.74 24.15
N ARG A 108 -13.46 2.61 23.94
CA ARG A 108 -14.29 2.62 22.72
C ARG A 108 -13.43 2.86 21.48
N ILE A 109 -12.53 3.86 21.49
CA ILE A 109 -11.65 4.16 20.35
C ILE A 109 -10.74 2.98 19.99
N ILE A 110 -10.18 2.30 21.00
CA ILE A 110 -9.29 1.15 20.80
C ILE A 110 -10.02 -0.04 20.19
N GLN A 111 -11.31 -0.21 20.47
CA GLN A 111 -12.14 -1.27 19.89
C GLN A 111 -12.57 -1.00 18.45
N LEU A 112 -12.43 0.23 17.96
CA LEU A 112 -12.83 0.56 16.58
C LEU A 112 -11.96 -0.19 15.56
N PRO A 113 -12.55 -0.60 14.42
CA PRO A 113 -11.82 -1.26 13.35
C PRO A 113 -10.55 -0.50 12.92
N PRO A 114 -9.48 -1.18 12.49
CA PRO A 114 -8.24 -0.55 12.02
C PRO A 114 -8.46 0.51 10.93
N ALA A 115 -9.41 0.27 10.02
CA ALA A 115 -9.73 1.17 8.91
C ALA A 115 -10.46 2.46 9.33
N HIS A 116 -10.93 2.57 10.58
CA HIS A 116 -11.64 3.76 11.04
C HIS A 116 -10.71 4.99 11.06
N ALA A 117 -11.17 6.09 10.47
CA ALA A 117 -10.48 7.36 10.52
C ALA A 117 -10.59 7.95 11.93
N ILE A 118 -9.45 8.30 12.52
CA ILE A 118 -9.41 8.88 13.87
C ILE A 118 -9.54 10.40 13.73
N ASN A 119 -10.53 10.98 14.38
CA ASN A 119 -10.77 12.42 14.34
C ASN A 119 -9.73 13.19 15.19
N PHE A 120 -9.71 14.50 15.07
CA PHE A 120 -8.70 15.33 15.73
C PHE A 120 -8.72 15.23 17.27
N GLU A 121 -9.90 15.27 17.87
CA GLU A 121 -10.08 15.17 19.33
C GLU A 121 -9.60 13.82 19.87
N GLU A 122 -9.92 12.72 19.17
CA GLU A 122 -9.47 11.38 19.49
C GLU A 122 -7.94 11.28 19.41
N ARG A 123 -7.32 11.91 18.39
CA ARG A 123 -5.86 11.93 18.25
C ARG A 123 -5.20 12.63 19.43
N ASP A 124 -5.72 13.78 19.84
CA ASP A 124 -5.17 14.54 20.96
C ASP A 124 -5.41 13.86 22.31
N LEU A 125 -6.55 13.17 22.46
CA LEU A 125 -6.81 12.37 23.64
C LEU A 125 -5.86 11.17 23.76
N ILE A 126 -5.63 10.45 22.66
CA ILE A 126 -4.65 9.36 22.59
C ILE A 126 -3.24 9.88 22.90
N TRP A 127 -2.87 11.04 22.35
CA TRP A 127 -1.57 11.67 22.60
C TRP A 127 -1.40 12.07 24.07
N LYS A 128 -2.44 12.66 24.68
CA LYS A 128 -2.44 13.06 26.09
C LYS A 128 -2.23 11.88 27.04
N PHE A 129 -2.91 10.76 26.79
CA PHE A 129 -2.84 9.55 27.62
C PHE A 129 -1.87 8.47 27.10
N ARG A 130 -0.92 8.84 26.23
CA ARG A 130 0.02 7.92 25.57
C ARG A 130 0.85 7.05 26.52
N TYR A 131 1.12 7.51 27.74
CA TYR A 131 1.84 6.73 28.77
C TYR A 131 0.94 5.67 29.42
N PHE A 132 -0.33 5.99 29.64
CA PHE A 132 -1.33 5.04 30.15
C PHE A 132 -1.65 3.94 29.14
N LEU A 133 -1.71 4.29 27.85
CA LEU A 133 -2.04 3.35 26.77
C LEU A 133 -0.96 2.31 26.47
N ARG A 134 0.27 2.47 27.01
CA ARG A 134 1.42 1.59 26.76
C ARG A 134 1.19 0.13 27.09
N SER A 135 0.39 -0.12 28.12
CA SER A 135 0.06 -1.47 28.57
C SER A 135 -0.88 -2.20 27.61
N ASN A 136 -1.56 -1.47 26.71
CA ASN A 136 -2.51 -2.05 25.77
C ASN A 136 -1.90 -2.16 24.37
N ARG A 137 -1.56 -3.38 23.96
CA ARG A 137 -0.97 -3.67 22.64
C ARG A 137 -1.81 -3.15 21.46
N LYS A 138 -3.15 -3.20 21.57
CA LYS A 138 -4.06 -2.74 20.50
C LYS A 138 -4.13 -1.21 20.38
N ALA A 139 -3.78 -0.49 21.44
CA ALA A 139 -3.74 0.96 21.41
C ALA A 139 -2.54 1.50 20.63
N LEU A 140 -1.53 0.67 20.35
CA LEU A 140 -0.30 1.11 19.69
C LEU A 140 -0.56 1.59 18.27
N LEU A 141 -1.33 0.84 17.47
CA LEU A 141 -1.66 1.24 16.10
C LEU A 141 -2.51 2.52 16.09
N LYS A 142 -3.45 2.65 17.02
CA LYS A 142 -4.23 3.89 17.20
C LYS A 142 -3.34 5.07 17.59
N PHE A 143 -2.36 4.85 18.46
CA PHE A 143 -1.33 5.84 18.79
C PHE A 143 -0.52 6.25 17.57
N VAL A 144 0.02 5.31 16.79
CA VAL A 144 0.80 5.61 15.58
C VAL A 144 -0.03 6.41 14.57
N ARG A 145 -1.34 6.13 14.43
CA ARG A 145 -2.26 6.93 13.60
C ARG A 145 -2.51 8.34 14.14
N SER A 146 -2.38 8.56 15.45
CA SER A 146 -2.57 9.87 16.08
C SER A 146 -1.38 10.82 15.91
N VAL A 147 -0.20 10.29 15.58
CA VAL A 147 1.04 11.06 15.44
C VAL A 147 1.08 11.80 14.09
N ALA A 148 1.50 13.06 14.13
CA ALA A 148 1.77 13.84 12.93
C ALA A 148 3.20 13.55 12.41
N TRP A 149 3.32 12.60 11.48
CA TRP A 149 4.62 12.15 10.94
C TRP A 149 5.35 13.18 10.06
N ASN A 150 4.69 14.28 9.70
CA ASN A 150 5.30 15.42 8.99
C ASN A 150 6.14 16.33 9.90
N LYS A 151 5.92 16.29 11.23
CA LYS A 151 6.67 17.09 12.20
C LYS A 151 7.79 16.26 12.83
N ASN A 152 9.04 16.67 12.58
CA ASN A 152 10.23 15.92 13.02
C ASN A 152 10.29 15.68 14.54
N GLU A 153 9.81 16.64 15.36
CA GLU A 153 9.83 16.49 16.82
C GLU A 153 8.81 15.44 17.32
N GLU A 154 7.54 15.54 16.91
CA GLU A 154 6.49 14.58 17.28
C GLU A 154 6.84 13.16 16.79
N ALA A 155 7.32 13.05 15.55
CA ALA A 155 7.78 11.80 14.97
C ALA A 155 8.95 11.21 15.79
N ALA A 156 9.97 12.02 16.12
CA ALA A 156 11.10 11.56 16.92
C ALA A 156 10.67 11.06 18.31
N TYR A 157 9.76 11.78 18.98
CA TYR A 157 9.21 11.31 20.26
C TYR A 157 8.43 10.02 20.12
N ALA A 158 7.54 9.90 19.14
CA ALA A 158 6.79 8.68 18.89
C ALA A 158 7.70 7.48 18.61
N LEU A 159 8.75 7.66 17.81
CA LEU A 159 9.74 6.63 17.52
C LEU A 159 10.50 6.19 18.79
N ILE A 160 10.85 7.11 19.68
CA ILE A 160 11.46 6.80 20.97
C ILE A 160 10.50 5.98 21.83
N LEU A 161 9.21 6.35 21.88
CA LEU A 161 8.22 5.65 22.70
C LEU A 161 7.95 4.23 22.22
N VAL A 162 7.90 4.02 20.91
CA VAL A 162 7.66 2.70 20.29
C VAL A 162 8.95 1.87 20.18
N LYS A 163 10.11 2.43 20.57
CA LYS A 163 11.44 1.82 20.48
C LYS A 163 11.83 1.43 19.05
N ILE A 164 11.53 2.31 18.10
CA ILE A 164 11.80 2.06 16.69
C ILE A 164 13.26 2.39 16.33
N ARG A 165 13.88 3.38 17.00
CA ARG A 165 15.32 3.66 16.87
C ARG A 165 16.14 2.73 17.77
N THR A 166 16.42 1.52 17.32
CA THR A 166 17.53 0.71 17.85
C THR A 166 18.74 0.89 16.95
N GLU A 167 19.74 1.63 17.46
CA GLU A 167 21.20 1.46 17.30
C GLU A 167 21.93 2.80 17.50
N ILE A 168 21.53 3.89 16.83
CA ILE A 168 22.27 5.18 16.93
C ILE A 168 22.04 5.92 18.26
N LEU A 169 20.89 5.73 18.92
CA LEU A 169 20.60 6.39 20.21
C LEU A 169 21.23 5.69 21.43
N ASN A 170 21.76 4.47 21.28
CA ASN A 170 22.42 3.75 22.36
C ASN A 170 23.74 4.43 22.78
N LEU A 171 24.37 5.22 21.91
CA LEU A 171 25.61 5.95 22.23
C LEU A 171 25.38 7.29 22.93
N LEU A 172 24.24 7.97 22.69
CA LEU A 172 23.97 9.30 23.27
C LEU A 172 22.99 9.29 24.46
N VAL A 173 22.24 8.20 24.68
CA VAL A 173 21.21 8.13 25.74
C VAL A 173 21.47 6.96 26.70
N TYR A 174 22.72 6.74 27.10
CA TYR A 174 23.10 5.72 28.11
C TYR A 174 22.67 6.06 29.55
N ARG A 175 21.96 7.18 29.79
CA ARG A 175 21.55 7.61 31.15
C ARG A 175 20.06 7.62 31.43
N ILE A 176 19.20 7.38 30.43
CA ILE A 176 17.75 7.33 30.67
C ILE A 176 17.25 5.93 30.36
N LYS A 177 17.36 5.05 31.36
CA LYS A 177 16.61 3.80 31.44
C LYS A 177 15.12 4.14 31.43
N PHE A 178 14.53 4.30 30.24
CA PHE A 178 13.08 4.48 30.10
C PHE A 178 12.41 3.19 30.56
N SER A 179 11.97 3.18 31.82
CA SER A 179 11.51 1.99 32.56
C SER A 179 10.10 1.51 32.17
N SER A 180 9.61 1.82 30.96
CA SER A 180 8.22 1.52 30.58
C SER A 180 8.06 1.40 29.06
N GLU A 181 8.33 0.21 28.53
CA GLU A 181 8.24 -0.15 27.11
C GLU A 181 6.77 -0.41 26.69
N TRP A 182 6.41 -0.11 25.44
CA TRP A 182 5.15 -0.61 24.86
C TRP A 182 5.26 -2.13 24.63
N SER A 183 4.17 -2.86 24.87
CA SER A 183 4.11 -4.27 24.49
C SER A 183 4.31 -4.42 22.98
N PRO A 184 5.22 -5.31 22.53
CA PRO A 184 5.57 -5.38 21.13
C PRO A 184 4.41 -5.93 20.28
N LEU A 185 4.25 -5.43 19.05
CA LEU A 185 3.15 -5.85 18.15
C LEU A 185 3.27 -7.33 17.76
N GLU A 186 2.12 -7.96 17.52
CA GLU A 186 2.07 -9.25 16.83
C GLU A 186 2.33 -9.05 15.33
N ALA A 187 2.76 -10.12 14.65
CA ALA A 187 3.09 -10.08 13.23
C ALA A 187 1.88 -9.67 12.35
N SER A 188 0.66 -10.08 12.72
CA SER A 188 -0.59 -9.71 12.04
C SER A 188 -0.85 -8.21 12.08
N ASP A 189 -0.73 -7.60 13.27
CA ASP A 189 -0.94 -6.18 13.48
C ASP A 189 0.17 -5.32 12.85
N ALA A 190 1.38 -5.87 12.75
CA ALA A 190 2.49 -5.21 12.04
C ALA A 190 2.23 -5.02 10.55
N LEU A 191 1.35 -5.82 9.92
CA LEU A 191 0.98 -5.64 8.52
C LEU A 191 0.28 -4.29 8.26
N GLU A 192 -0.44 -3.74 9.26
CA GLU A 192 -1.06 -2.42 9.12
C GLU A 192 0.00 -1.33 8.93
N LEU A 193 1.16 -1.45 9.58
CA LEU A 193 2.27 -0.50 9.44
C LEU A 193 2.93 -0.54 8.05
N LEU A 194 2.69 -1.59 7.27
CA LEU A 194 3.14 -1.71 5.87
C LEU A 194 2.13 -1.18 4.86
N SER A 195 0.95 -0.74 5.32
CA SER A 195 -0.10 -0.14 4.48
C SER A 195 0.34 1.22 3.89
N PRO A 196 -0.33 1.71 2.83
CA PRO A 196 -0.04 3.03 2.23
C PRO A 196 -0.19 4.20 3.20
N THR A 197 -0.92 4.02 4.31
CA THR A 197 -1.11 5.04 5.34
C THR A 197 0.20 5.41 6.03
N PHE A 198 1.14 4.47 6.15
CA PHE A 198 2.41 4.67 6.83
C PHE A 198 3.58 4.57 5.84
N ARG A 199 4.14 5.72 5.49
CA ARG A 199 5.31 5.82 4.60
C ARG A 199 6.62 6.06 5.34
N HIS A 200 6.58 6.28 6.65
CA HIS A 200 7.77 6.60 7.43
C HIS A 200 8.70 5.38 7.54
N ILE A 201 9.96 5.52 7.11
CA ILE A 201 10.92 4.41 6.96
C ILE A 201 11.10 3.60 8.25
N GLU A 202 11.22 4.29 9.38
CA GLU A 202 11.42 3.66 10.68
C GLU A 202 10.21 2.82 11.12
N LEU A 203 8.97 3.24 10.83
CA LEU A 203 7.78 2.44 11.13
C LEU A 203 7.78 1.11 10.36
N ARG A 204 8.19 1.17 9.09
CA ARG A 204 8.26 -0.01 8.22
C ARG A 204 9.38 -0.95 8.65
N ARG A 205 10.54 -0.41 9.05
CA ARG A 205 11.63 -1.21 9.67
C ARG A 205 11.17 -1.91 10.94
N TYR A 206 10.41 -1.23 11.80
CA TYR A 206 9.82 -1.86 12.98
C TYR A 206 8.86 -2.98 12.60
N ALA A 207 7.98 -2.75 11.62
CA ALA A 207 7.07 -3.78 11.12
C ALA A 207 7.83 -5.02 10.61
N VAL A 208 8.91 -4.81 9.85
CA VAL A 208 9.80 -5.87 9.37
C VAL A 208 10.48 -6.60 10.52
N SER A 209 10.96 -5.89 11.54
CA SER A 209 11.51 -6.50 12.76
C SER A 209 10.47 -7.36 13.51
N ARG A 210 9.19 -6.98 13.48
CA ARG A 210 8.12 -7.83 14.05
C ARG A 210 7.86 -9.08 13.18
N LEU A 211 7.87 -8.92 11.86
CA LEU A 211 7.73 -10.04 10.92
C LEU A 211 8.90 -11.02 10.98
N SER A 212 10.11 -10.58 11.31
CA SER A 212 11.27 -11.47 11.44
C SER A 212 11.18 -12.47 12.59
N HIS A 213 10.29 -12.23 13.55
CA HIS A 213 10.00 -13.16 14.65
C HIS A 213 8.82 -14.11 14.33
N ALA A 214 8.15 -13.92 13.19
CA ALA A 214 7.04 -14.78 12.77
C ALA A 214 7.55 -16.12 12.21
N LYS A 215 6.72 -17.16 12.32
CA LYS A 215 7.07 -18.47 11.75
C LYS A 215 6.93 -18.45 10.22
N PRO A 216 7.67 -19.29 9.47
CA PRO A 216 7.58 -19.33 8.01
C PRO A 216 6.17 -19.58 7.48
N GLU A 217 5.35 -20.36 8.18
CA GLU A 217 3.96 -20.64 7.79
C GLU A 217 3.08 -19.38 7.87
N GLN A 218 3.34 -18.51 8.85
CA GLN A 218 2.65 -17.22 8.96
C GLN A 218 3.13 -16.26 7.88
N ILE A 219 4.43 -16.26 7.56
CA ILE A 219 4.98 -15.42 6.48
C ILE A 219 4.36 -15.82 5.14
N LEU A 220 4.20 -17.13 4.88
CA LEU A 220 3.54 -17.64 3.68
C LEU A 220 2.09 -17.14 3.56
N LEU A 221 1.34 -17.13 4.68
CA LEU A 221 -0.02 -16.61 4.71
C LEU A 221 -0.09 -15.13 4.36
N TYR A 222 0.89 -14.33 4.79
CA TYR A 222 0.93 -12.89 4.54
C TYR A 222 1.65 -12.51 3.24
N LEU A 223 2.29 -13.47 2.56
CA LEU A 223 3.22 -13.21 1.46
C LEU A 223 2.60 -12.39 0.31
N PRO A 224 1.35 -12.65 -0.16
CA PRO A 224 0.75 -11.82 -1.20
C PRO A 224 0.61 -10.36 -0.75
N GLN A 225 0.18 -10.12 0.50
CA GLN A 225 0.04 -8.78 1.05
C GLN A 225 1.40 -8.10 1.21
N LEU A 226 2.45 -8.85 1.57
CA LEU A 226 3.82 -8.34 1.64
C LEU A 226 4.36 -7.97 0.25
N VAL A 227 4.07 -8.75 -0.79
CA VAL A 227 4.43 -8.40 -2.18
C VAL A 227 3.72 -7.13 -2.63
N GLN A 228 2.45 -6.92 -2.25
CA GLN A 228 1.76 -5.65 -2.51
C GLN A 228 2.37 -4.48 -1.74
N ALA A 229 2.82 -4.71 -0.51
CA ALA A 229 3.41 -3.68 0.33
C ALA A 229 4.75 -3.15 -0.21
N LEU A 230 5.44 -3.89 -1.09
CA LEU A 230 6.66 -3.44 -1.78
C LEU A 230 6.47 -2.15 -2.59
N LYS A 231 5.24 -1.88 -3.07
CA LYS A 231 4.88 -0.64 -3.80
C LYS A 231 5.12 0.63 -2.98
N TYR A 232 5.23 0.51 -1.66
CA TYR A 232 5.36 1.63 -0.74
C TYR A 232 6.76 1.73 -0.11
N GLU A 233 7.73 0.91 -0.56
CA GLU A 233 9.11 0.96 -0.08
C GLU A 233 9.89 2.10 -0.77
N GLN A 234 10.36 3.06 0.03
CA GLN A 234 11.07 4.24 -0.49
C GLN A 234 12.41 3.91 -1.12
N PHE A 235 13.12 2.91 -0.60
CA PHE A 235 14.46 2.55 -1.10
C PHE A 235 14.41 2.10 -2.55
N VAL A 236 13.43 1.24 -2.91
CA VAL A 236 13.36 0.69 -4.26
C VAL A 236 13.00 1.78 -5.28
N MET A 237 12.15 2.74 -4.90
CA MET A 237 11.86 3.90 -5.75
C MET A 237 13.11 4.76 -5.99
N LYS A 238 13.87 5.08 -4.94
CA LYS A 238 15.12 5.86 -5.07
C LYS A 238 16.17 5.17 -5.94
N VAL A 239 16.32 3.85 -5.77
CA VAL A 239 17.20 3.05 -6.62
C VAL A 239 16.73 3.14 -8.08
N LEU A 240 15.43 3.10 -8.37
CA LEU A 240 14.97 3.26 -9.75
C LEU A 240 15.26 4.68 -10.29
N ASP A 241 15.02 5.72 -9.49
CA ASP A 241 15.27 7.11 -9.87
C ASP A 241 16.76 7.35 -10.19
N GLU A 242 17.67 6.89 -9.32
CA GLU A 242 19.12 6.99 -9.52
C GLU A 242 19.57 6.28 -10.80
N PHE A 243 18.91 5.18 -11.17
CA PHE A 243 19.25 4.43 -12.39
C PHE A 243 18.68 5.06 -13.66
N GLU A 244 17.48 5.63 -13.60
CA GLU A 244 16.91 6.40 -14.71
C GLU A 244 17.78 7.62 -15.02
N GLU A 245 18.29 8.29 -13.99
CA GLU A 245 19.28 9.36 -14.15
C GLU A 245 20.57 8.86 -14.82
N GLN A 246 21.11 7.72 -14.41
CA GLN A 246 22.30 7.15 -15.05
C GLN A 246 22.07 6.72 -16.50
N LYS A 247 20.88 6.20 -16.82
CA LYS A 247 20.51 5.81 -18.19
C LYS A 247 20.39 7.04 -19.09
N GLU A 248 19.82 8.13 -18.58
CA GLU A 248 19.73 9.40 -19.29
C GLU A 248 21.11 10.03 -19.51
N ILE A 249 22.01 9.93 -18.53
CA ILE A 249 23.41 10.37 -18.69
C ILE A 249 24.11 9.56 -19.78
N ARG A 250 23.96 8.23 -19.80
CA ARG A 250 24.52 7.37 -20.87
C ARG A 250 23.96 7.72 -22.24
N ARG A 251 22.65 7.93 -22.35
CA ARG A 251 21.99 8.33 -23.60
C ARG A 251 22.55 9.66 -24.12
N LYS A 252 22.73 10.65 -23.23
CA LYS A 252 23.36 11.93 -23.57
C LYS A 252 24.83 11.79 -24.00
N ILE A 253 25.57 10.83 -23.44
CA ILE A 253 26.94 10.53 -23.85
C ILE A 253 26.97 9.87 -25.24
N ASP A 254 26.03 8.97 -25.52
CA ASP A 254 25.93 8.28 -26.81
C ASP A 254 25.48 9.24 -27.92
N ASP A 255 24.53 10.13 -27.63
CA ASP A 255 24.09 11.23 -28.51
C ASP A 255 25.23 12.23 -28.78
N ALA A 256 26.10 12.47 -27.78
CA ALA A 256 27.28 13.34 -27.93
C ALA A 256 28.43 12.70 -28.74
N LYS A 257 28.42 11.37 -28.95
CA LYS A 257 29.49 10.64 -29.64
C LYS A 257 29.24 10.36 -31.12
N GLY A 258 28.11 10.78 -31.67
CA GLY A 258 27.83 10.85 -33.11
C GLY A 258 28.35 9.67 -33.94
N GLY A 259 27.59 8.58 -34.05
CA GLY A 259 27.88 7.53 -35.05
C GLY A 259 27.13 6.21 -34.88
N ASN A 260 26.17 6.00 -35.78
CA ASN A 260 25.61 4.74 -36.30
C ASN A 260 25.94 3.42 -35.57
N SER A 261 24.95 2.90 -34.84
CA SER A 261 24.62 1.47 -34.85
C SER A 261 23.13 1.30 -34.73
N GLU A 262 22.48 1.31 -35.89
CA GLU A 262 21.17 0.70 -36.07
C GLU A 262 21.39 -0.82 -36.04
N LEU A 263 20.82 -1.52 -35.06
CA LEU A 263 20.24 -2.89 -35.16
C LEU A 263 19.81 -3.43 -33.78
N THR A 264 18.62 -4.04 -33.78
CA THR A 264 17.94 -4.83 -32.72
C THR A 264 17.13 -4.06 -31.67
N MET A 265 15.96 -3.60 -32.11
CA MET A 265 14.74 -3.65 -31.29
C MET A 265 14.24 -5.10 -31.30
N GLU A 266 14.47 -5.88 -30.24
CA GLU A 266 13.65 -7.07 -29.92
C GLU A 266 13.92 -7.58 -28.49
N ASN A 267 12.83 -7.84 -27.78
CA ASN A 267 12.67 -8.50 -26.47
C ASN A 267 13.18 -7.78 -25.21
N GLY A 268 12.19 -7.33 -24.42
CA GLY A 268 12.36 -6.76 -23.09
C GLY A 268 12.98 -7.74 -22.10
N GLN A 269 14.30 -7.63 -21.94
CA GLN A 269 14.98 -7.80 -20.67
C GLN A 269 15.91 -6.60 -20.54
N GLU A 270 15.51 -5.60 -19.75
CA GLU A 270 16.43 -4.57 -19.26
C GLU A 270 17.45 -5.30 -18.37
N THR A 271 18.53 -5.81 -18.96
CA THR A 271 19.62 -6.47 -18.26
C THR A 271 20.29 -5.43 -17.36
N TYR A 272 19.89 -5.41 -16.08
CA TYR A 272 20.54 -4.63 -15.04
C TYR A 272 22.05 -4.86 -15.09
N SER A 273 22.84 -3.80 -15.03
CA SER A 273 24.31 -3.93 -15.00
C SER A 273 24.74 -4.84 -13.85
N GLN A 274 25.38 -5.97 -14.18
CA GLN A 274 25.75 -7.02 -13.23
C GLN A 274 26.48 -6.48 -11.99
N GLN A 275 27.31 -5.45 -12.16
CA GLN A 275 28.03 -4.77 -11.07
C GLN A 275 27.11 -4.05 -10.05
N THR A 276 26.02 -3.44 -10.49
CA THR A 276 25.11 -2.71 -9.60
C THR A 276 24.17 -3.67 -8.86
N VAL A 277 23.84 -4.80 -9.48
CA VAL A 277 23.07 -5.87 -8.85
C VAL A 277 23.87 -6.54 -7.74
N GLU A 278 25.16 -6.85 -7.95
CA GLU A 278 26.01 -7.46 -6.93
C GLU A 278 26.18 -6.58 -5.68
N GLN A 279 26.40 -5.27 -5.86
CA GLN A 279 26.48 -4.32 -4.74
C GLN A 279 25.14 -4.18 -3.99
N ALA A 280 24.04 -4.13 -4.72
CA ALA A 280 22.71 -4.09 -4.14
C ALA A 280 22.34 -5.40 -3.41
N MET A 281 22.81 -6.55 -3.90
CA MET A 281 22.62 -7.84 -3.23
C MET A 281 23.30 -7.87 -1.86
N GLN A 282 24.55 -7.40 -1.75
CA GLN A 282 25.24 -7.31 -0.46
C GLN A 282 24.50 -6.39 0.53
N LYS A 283 23.91 -5.30 0.03
CA LYS A 283 23.08 -4.40 0.82
C LYS A 283 21.74 -5.03 1.22
N CYS A 284 21.10 -5.81 0.34
CA CYS A 284 19.84 -6.50 0.65
C CYS A 284 20.02 -7.67 1.64
N LEU A 285 21.20 -8.28 1.68
CA LEU A 285 21.49 -9.30 2.68
C LEU A 285 21.65 -8.71 4.09
N THR A 286 21.95 -7.41 4.20
CA THR A 286 22.19 -6.71 5.47
C THR A 286 21.13 -5.67 5.83
N GLY A 287 20.22 -5.33 4.90
CA GLY A 287 19.20 -4.29 5.09
C GLY A 287 18.02 -4.70 5.98
N ASP A 288 17.41 -3.72 6.64
CA ASP A 288 16.26 -3.93 7.54
C ASP A 288 14.91 -3.59 6.89
N ASP A 289 14.90 -3.37 5.57
CA ASP A 289 13.68 -3.09 4.82
C ASP A 289 12.92 -4.36 4.41
N LEU A 290 11.70 -4.16 3.89
CA LEU A 290 10.82 -5.27 3.53
C LEU A 290 11.43 -6.12 2.39
N THR A 291 12.06 -5.48 1.41
CA THR A 291 12.71 -6.16 0.28
C THR A 291 13.80 -7.12 0.76
N SER A 292 14.69 -6.61 1.62
CA SER A 292 15.77 -7.37 2.23
C SER A 292 15.24 -8.54 3.07
N PHE A 293 14.19 -8.30 3.85
CA PHE A 293 13.52 -9.33 4.64
C PHE A 293 12.91 -10.44 3.78
N LEU A 294 12.20 -10.09 2.71
CA LEU A 294 11.59 -11.08 1.80
C LEU A 294 12.66 -11.92 1.09
N ILE A 295 13.75 -11.31 0.62
CA ILE A 295 14.85 -12.03 -0.01
C ILE A 295 15.52 -12.98 0.98
N ARG A 296 15.84 -12.54 2.20
CA ARG A 296 16.42 -13.41 3.24
C ARG A 296 15.49 -14.56 3.62
N SER A 297 14.20 -14.28 3.75
CA SER A 297 13.18 -15.28 4.07
C SER A 297 13.04 -16.31 2.95
N ALA A 298 13.07 -15.87 1.68
CA ALA A 298 13.07 -16.74 0.52
C ALA A 298 14.33 -17.60 0.45
N CYS A 299 15.52 -17.04 0.66
CA CYS A 299 16.76 -17.83 0.72
C CYS A 299 16.70 -18.90 1.83
N SER A 300 16.08 -18.58 2.98
CA SER A 300 15.97 -19.52 4.09
C SER A 300 14.94 -20.64 3.81
N ASN A 301 13.76 -20.30 3.29
CA ASN A 301 12.64 -21.24 3.13
C ASN A 301 12.27 -21.49 1.64
N PRO A 302 12.27 -22.75 1.18
CA PRO A 302 12.01 -23.07 -0.23
C PRO A 302 10.59 -22.70 -0.68
N SER A 303 9.56 -22.95 0.15
CA SER A 303 8.18 -22.59 -0.19
C SER A 303 8.04 -21.08 -0.39
N ILE A 304 8.65 -20.26 0.50
CA ILE A 304 8.68 -18.80 0.32
C ILE A 304 9.40 -18.43 -0.98
N THR A 305 10.50 -19.11 -1.32
CA THR A 305 11.21 -18.91 -2.60
C THR A 305 10.26 -19.04 -3.80
N TYR A 306 9.57 -20.17 -3.89
CA TYR A 306 8.75 -20.50 -5.05
C TYR A 306 7.52 -19.59 -5.17
N TYR A 307 6.81 -19.34 -4.06
CA TYR A 307 5.65 -18.44 -4.09
C TYR A 307 6.05 -16.98 -4.37
N LEU A 308 7.15 -16.49 -3.78
CA LEU A 308 7.61 -15.13 -4.01
C LEU A 308 7.97 -14.91 -5.48
N TYR A 309 8.67 -15.86 -6.11
CA TYR A 309 8.99 -15.79 -7.53
C TYR A 309 7.74 -15.64 -8.41
N TRP A 310 6.74 -16.52 -8.20
CA TRP A 310 5.51 -16.50 -9.01
C TRP A 310 4.64 -15.27 -8.75
N TYR A 311 4.55 -14.80 -7.51
CA TYR A 311 3.85 -13.55 -7.20
C TYR A 311 4.51 -12.33 -7.85
N LEU A 312 5.85 -12.25 -7.83
CA LEU A 312 6.57 -11.17 -8.51
C LEU A 312 6.35 -11.22 -10.02
N LYS A 313 6.45 -12.39 -10.66
CA LYS A 313 6.17 -12.56 -12.10
C LYS A 313 4.78 -12.06 -12.49
N VAL A 314 3.76 -12.44 -11.71
CA VAL A 314 2.37 -12.00 -11.95
C VAL A 314 2.22 -10.49 -11.78
N GLU A 315 2.84 -9.88 -10.76
CA GLU A 315 2.77 -8.42 -10.57
C GLU A 315 3.52 -7.65 -11.66
N ILE A 316 4.64 -8.16 -12.17
CA ILE A 316 5.35 -7.59 -13.31
C ILE A 316 4.43 -7.56 -14.54
N GLU A 317 3.84 -8.69 -14.91
CA GLU A 317 2.94 -8.77 -16.06
C GLU A 317 1.71 -7.87 -15.89
N ALA A 318 1.11 -7.85 -14.69
CA ALA A 318 -0.07 -7.06 -14.40
C ALA A 318 0.18 -5.54 -14.41
N THR A 319 1.39 -5.10 -14.06
CA THR A 319 1.74 -3.67 -13.98
C THR A 319 2.45 -3.17 -15.24
N ALA A 320 2.92 -4.05 -16.12
CA ALA A 320 3.70 -3.71 -17.31
C ALA A 320 3.07 -2.61 -18.19
N GLN A 321 1.74 -2.61 -18.35
CA GLN A 321 1.03 -1.63 -19.18
C GLN A 321 0.47 -0.43 -18.40
N VAL A 322 0.19 -0.60 -17.10
CA VAL A 322 -0.51 0.41 -16.29
C VAL A 322 0.46 1.31 -15.53
N ASN A 323 1.55 0.75 -15.02
CA ASN A 323 2.53 1.46 -14.23
C ASN A 323 3.91 0.84 -14.44
N THR A 324 4.62 1.35 -15.45
CA THR A 324 5.95 0.86 -15.86
C THR A 324 6.98 0.99 -14.75
N VAL A 325 6.91 2.03 -13.92
CA VAL A 325 7.79 2.23 -12.75
C VAL A 325 7.60 1.10 -11.74
N MET A 326 6.35 0.75 -11.42
CA MET A 326 6.05 -0.37 -10.53
C MET A 326 6.46 -1.72 -11.13
N SER A 327 6.28 -1.91 -12.44
CA SER A 327 6.74 -3.12 -13.14
C SER A 327 8.26 -3.27 -13.06
N ARG A 328 9.01 -2.17 -13.25
CA ARG A 328 10.47 -2.14 -13.10
C ARG A 328 10.90 -2.45 -11.67
N MET A 329 10.18 -1.92 -10.68
CA MET A 329 10.40 -2.22 -9.26
C MET A 329 10.30 -3.72 -8.99
N TYR A 330 9.21 -4.36 -9.41
CA TYR A 330 9.05 -5.80 -9.18
C TYR A 330 10.08 -6.63 -9.94
N SER A 331 10.40 -6.24 -11.17
CA SER A 331 11.47 -6.86 -11.96
C SER A 331 12.83 -6.76 -11.27
N TYR A 332 13.11 -5.63 -10.63
CA TYR A 332 14.33 -5.42 -9.86
C TYR A 332 14.37 -6.30 -8.60
N VAL A 333 13.26 -6.39 -7.85
CA VAL A 333 13.18 -7.31 -6.70
C VAL A 333 13.33 -8.77 -7.13
N LEU A 334 12.74 -9.16 -8.27
CA LEU A 334 12.88 -10.49 -8.84
C LEU A 334 14.33 -10.79 -9.25
N SER A 335 15.03 -9.83 -9.86
CA SER A 335 16.43 -10.00 -10.24
C SER A 335 17.33 -10.15 -9.01
N LEU A 336 17.07 -9.41 -7.94
CA LEU A 336 17.76 -9.58 -6.65
C LEU A 336 17.52 -10.97 -6.04
N LEU A 337 16.29 -11.48 -6.08
CA LEU A 337 15.96 -12.83 -5.60
C LEU A 337 16.75 -13.88 -6.40
N LEU A 338 16.65 -13.87 -7.73
CA LEU A 338 17.32 -14.85 -8.59
C LEU A 338 18.84 -14.80 -8.44
N SER A 339 19.41 -13.60 -8.38
CA SER A 339 20.85 -13.44 -8.20
C SER A 339 21.30 -13.93 -6.82
N SER A 340 20.52 -13.67 -5.76
CA SER A 340 20.77 -14.18 -4.40
C SER A 340 20.73 -15.71 -4.33
N LEU A 341 19.83 -16.35 -5.10
CA LEU A 341 19.76 -17.81 -5.19
C LEU A 341 20.94 -18.40 -5.98
N ARG A 342 21.31 -17.77 -7.12
CA ARG A 342 22.37 -18.24 -8.02
C ARG A 342 23.77 -18.08 -7.44
N SER A 343 24.01 -17.02 -6.67
CA SER A 343 25.29 -16.79 -5.98
C SER A 343 25.40 -17.50 -4.63
N GLY A 344 24.33 -18.18 -4.20
CA GLY A 344 24.27 -18.88 -2.92
C GLY A 344 24.93 -20.26 -2.90
N GLY A 345 24.70 -20.99 -1.80
CA GLY A 345 25.14 -22.38 -1.63
C GLY A 345 24.53 -23.36 -2.64
N SER A 346 24.93 -24.64 -2.58
CA SER A 346 24.41 -25.69 -3.46
C SER A 346 22.87 -25.81 -3.41
N ASP A 347 22.27 -25.69 -2.22
CA ASP A 347 20.81 -25.72 -2.05
C ASP A 347 20.09 -24.58 -2.74
N LEU A 348 20.61 -23.35 -2.61
CA LEU A 348 20.03 -22.16 -3.24
C LEU A 348 20.14 -22.22 -4.76
N ARG A 349 21.28 -22.69 -5.28
CA ARG A 349 21.47 -22.92 -6.72
C ARG A 349 20.55 -24.00 -7.26
N ARG A 350 20.29 -25.07 -6.50
CA ARG A 350 19.28 -26.08 -6.85
C ARG A 350 17.88 -25.47 -6.92
N ARG A 351 17.51 -24.59 -5.98
CA ARG A 351 16.22 -23.88 -6.02
C ARG A 351 16.11 -22.97 -7.25
N ALA A 352 17.17 -22.25 -7.60
CA ALA A 352 17.22 -21.44 -8.83
C ALA A 352 17.00 -22.29 -10.08
N ALA A 353 17.70 -23.43 -10.20
CA ALA A 353 17.52 -24.36 -11.32
C ALA A 353 16.10 -24.93 -11.38
N SER A 354 15.47 -25.22 -10.23
CA SER A 354 14.06 -25.62 -10.19
C SER A 354 13.12 -24.51 -10.65
N LEU A 355 13.40 -23.23 -10.36
CA LEU A 355 12.61 -22.11 -10.88
C LEU A 355 12.71 -22.02 -12.40
N ASP A 356 13.92 -22.13 -12.96
CA ASP A 356 14.15 -22.12 -14.40
C ASP A 356 13.37 -23.29 -15.08
N GLN A 357 13.38 -24.48 -14.46
CA GLN A 357 12.58 -25.63 -14.93
C GLN A 357 11.06 -25.42 -14.80
N GLN A 358 10.59 -24.76 -13.73
CA GLN A 358 9.18 -24.43 -13.57
C GLN A 358 8.73 -23.44 -14.66
N GLU A 359 9.57 -22.47 -15.03
CA GLU A 359 9.29 -21.52 -16.10
C GLU A 359 9.12 -22.24 -17.45
N ILE A 360 10.06 -23.13 -17.80
CA ILE A 360 9.96 -23.99 -18.99
C ILE A 360 8.67 -24.82 -18.99
N LEU A 361 8.34 -25.47 -17.87
CA LEU A 361 7.09 -26.23 -17.73
C LEU A 361 5.87 -25.36 -18.05
N ILE A 362 5.79 -24.16 -17.47
CA ILE A 362 4.65 -23.26 -17.69
C ILE A 362 4.59 -22.76 -19.13
N GLU A 363 5.72 -22.41 -19.74
CA GLU A 363 5.78 -22.00 -21.15
C GLU A 363 5.29 -23.09 -22.09
N ILE A 364 5.70 -24.35 -21.87
CA ILE A 364 5.20 -25.49 -22.63
C ILE A 364 3.69 -25.65 -22.41
N LEU A 365 3.19 -25.57 -21.17
CA LEU A 365 1.74 -25.69 -20.92
C LEU A 365 0.93 -24.55 -21.57
N VAL A 366 1.47 -23.33 -21.61
CA VAL A 366 0.87 -22.19 -22.32
C VAL A 366 0.83 -22.46 -23.83
N SER A 367 1.90 -23.02 -24.42
CA SER A 367 1.92 -23.38 -25.83
C SER A 367 0.92 -24.49 -26.17
N MET A 368 0.80 -25.52 -25.31
CA MET A 368 -0.21 -26.58 -25.46
C MET A 368 -1.63 -26.01 -25.39
N ALA A 369 -1.90 -25.10 -24.45
CA ALA A 369 -3.20 -24.43 -24.37
C ALA A 369 -3.51 -23.58 -25.61
N LYS A 370 -2.50 -22.93 -26.22
CA LYS A 370 -2.62 -22.23 -27.52
C LYS A 370 -3.02 -23.20 -28.63
N LEU A 371 -2.31 -24.32 -28.75
CA LEU A 371 -2.57 -25.35 -29.76
C LEU A 371 -3.99 -25.92 -29.63
N VAL A 372 -4.43 -26.28 -28.42
CA VAL A 372 -5.79 -26.78 -28.18
C VAL A 372 -6.87 -25.77 -28.56
N SER A 373 -6.61 -24.48 -28.33
CA SER A 373 -7.54 -23.41 -28.68
C SER A 373 -7.66 -23.23 -30.20
N GLN A 374 -6.54 -23.38 -30.93
CA GLN A 374 -6.46 -23.25 -32.39
C GLN A 374 -6.91 -24.51 -33.14
N GLU A 375 -6.87 -25.68 -32.50
CA GLU A 375 -7.25 -26.95 -33.10
C GLU A 375 -8.73 -26.95 -33.53
N SER A 376 -8.98 -27.33 -34.77
CA SER A 376 -10.31 -27.47 -35.34
C SER A 376 -11.00 -28.75 -34.85
N GLY A 377 -12.32 -28.70 -34.68
CA GLY A 377 -13.13 -29.88 -34.39
C GLY A 377 -13.62 -29.98 -32.94
N GLY A 378 -14.30 -31.10 -32.65
CA GLY A 378 -14.96 -31.33 -31.37
C GLY A 378 -13.98 -31.64 -30.23
N ARG A 379 -14.47 -31.57 -28.98
CA ARG A 379 -13.66 -31.79 -27.77
C ARG A 379 -12.84 -33.08 -27.80
N SER A 380 -13.40 -34.20 -28.27
CA SER A 380 -12.68 -35.47 -28.34
C SER A 380 -11.47 -35.42 -29.28
N GLN A 381 -11.55 -34.66 -30.38
CA GLN A 381 -10.45 -34.47 -31.32
C GLN A 381 -9.37 -33.60 -30.68
N LYS A 382 -9.76 -32.51 -30.02
CA LYS A 382 -8.86 -31.63 -29.26
C LYS A 382 -8.13 -32.37 -28.14
N GLU A 383 -8.83 -33.25 -27.41
CA GLU A 383 -8.21 -34.10 -26.40
C GLU A 383 -7.19 -35.07 -27.01
N LYS A 384 -7.49 -35.69 -28.15
CA LYS A 384 -6.52 -36.56 -28.86
C LYS A 384 -5.29 -35.79 -29.32
N ALA A 385 -5.48 -34.57 -29.86
CA ALA A 385 -4.40 -33.68 -30.26
C ALA A 385 -3.52 -33.31 -29.04
N LEU A 386 -4.14 -32.87 -27.93
CA LEU A 386 -3.44 -32.56 -26.68
C LEU A 386 -2.59 -33.74 -26.20
N ARG A 387 -3.17 -34.95 -26.11
CA ARG A 387 -2.44 -36.15 -25.66
C ARG A 387 -1.26 -36.47 -26.57
N ARG A 388 -1.41 -36.31 -27.89
CA ARG A 388 -0.32 -36.50 -28.85
C ARG A 388 0.80 -35.50 -28.61
N SER A 389 0.48 -34.20 -28.57
CA SER A 389 1.49 -33.15 -28.36
C SER A 389 2.21 -33.29 -27.02
N LEU A 390 1.50 -33.66 -25.94
CA LEU A 390 2.11 -33.90 -24.63
C LEU A 390 3.10 -35.08 -24.62
N ARG A 391 2.90 -36.11 -25.47
CA ARG A 391 3.82 -37.25 -25.58
C ARG A 391 5.12 -36.89 -26.30
N GLU A 392 5.10 -35.87 -27.15
CA GLU A 392 6.27 -35.40 -27.89
C GLU A 392 7.19 -34.52 -27.02
N GLN A 393 6.68 -33.99 -25.91
CA GLN A 393 7.42 -33.14 -24.99
C GLN A 393 8.22 -33.96 -23.96
N HIS A 394 9.51 -34.18 -24.24
CA HIS A 394 10.39 -34.99 -23.39
C HIS A 394 10.57 -34.37 -21.99
N ASP A 395 10.62 -33.04 -21.90
CA ASP A 395 10.76 -32.31 -20.63
C ASP A 395 9.56 -32.52 -19.70
N LEU A 396 8.36 -32.70 -20.24
CA LEU A 396 7.15 -32.97 -19.43
C LEU A 396 7.13 -34.41 -18.90
N LEU A 397 7.76 -35.34 -19.61
CA LEU A 397 7.82 -36.75 -19.23
C LEU A 397 8.87 -37.02 -18.15
N ASN A 398 9.85 -36.12 -18.00
CA ASN A 398 10.89 -36.23 -16.99
C ASN A 398 11.17 -34.87 -16.32
N LEU A 399 10.45 -34.62 -15.22
CA LEU A 399 10.55 -33.41 -14.41
C LEU A 399 11.59 -33.53 -13.28
N CYS A 400 12.23 -34.70 -13.10
CA CYS A 400 13.33 -34.89 -12.13
C CYS A 400 13.05 -34.36 -10.70
N GLY A 401 11.85 -34.57 -10.15
CA GLY A 401 11.50 -34.13 -8.79
C GLY A 401 11.21 -32.64 -8.66
N LEU A 402 10.73 -32.00 -9.73
CA LEU A 402 10.38 -30.58 -9.78
C LEU A 402 9.28 -30.26 -8.75
N PRO A 403 9.47 -29.27 -7.85
CA PRO A 403 8.37 -28.76 -7.03
C PRO A 403 7.32 -28.08 -7.93
N LEU A 404 6.04 -28.34 -7.69
CA LEU A 404 4.97 -27.72 -8.49
C LEU A 404 4.81 -26.23 -8.12
N PRO A 405 4.60 -25.33 -9.11
CA PRO A 405 4.30 -23.92 -8.85
C PRO A 405 3.07 -23.69 -7.95
N LEU A 406 2.04 -24.54 -8.10
CA LEU A 406 0.79 -24.43 -7.36
C LEU A 406 0.94 -24.84 -5.89
N ASP A 407 1.76 -25.86 -5.63
CA ASP A 407 2.06 -26.36 -4.29
C ASP A 407 3.51 -26.84 -4.26
N PRO A 408 4.45 -25.99 -3.79
CA PRO A 408 5.86 -26.32 -3.79
C PRO A 408 6.25 -27.44 -2.82
N THR A 409 5.34 -27.88 -1.95
CA THR A 409 5.57 -29.06 -1.09
C THR A 409 5.45 -30.37 -1.85
N VAL A 410 4.76 -30.35 -3.00
CA VAL A 410 4.57 -31.51 -3.87
C VAL A 410 5.62 -31.51 -4.98
N ARG A 411 6.47 -32.54 -4.99
CA ARG A 411 7.46 -32.79 -6.04
C ARG A 411 6.95 -33.81 -7.05
N VAL A 412 7.17 -33.52 -8.33
CA VAL A 412 6.68 -34.34 -9.45
C VAL A 412 7.81 -34.82 -10.34
N ASN A 413 7.67 -36.06 -10.80
CA ASN A 413 8.63 -36.73 -11.68
C ASN A 413 8.21 -36.70 -13.14
N ALA A 414 6.92 -36.66 -13.44
CA ALA A 414 6.42 -36.69 -14.82
C ALA A 414 4.98 -36.19 -14.90
N LEU A 415 4.60 -35.58 -16.01
CA LEU A 415 3.22 -35.42 -16.45
C LEU A 415 2.74 -36.73 -17.11
N LEU A 416 1.47 -37.10 -16.91
CA LEU A 416 0.85 -38.31 -17.49
C LEU A 416 -0.04 -37.93 -18.68
N PRO A 417 0.45 -37.99 -19.94
CA PRO A 417 -0.30 -37.49 -21.10
C PRO A 417 -1.65 -38.17 -21.30
N ASP A 418 -1.71 -39.48 -21.07
CA ASP A 418 -2.91 -40.29 -21.36
C ASP A 418 -4.11 -39.94 -20.48
N THR A 419 -3.84 -39.38 -19.31
CA THR A 419 -4.88 -38.95 -18.36
C THR A 419 -5.40 -37.54 -18.64
N ALA A 420 -4.76 -36.79 -19.54
CA ALA A 420 -5.13 -35.42 -19.85
C ALA A 420 -6.52 -35.36 -20.48
N THR A 421 -7.36 -34.44 -20.01
CA THR A 421 -8.73 -34.21 -20.49
C THR A 421 -9.03 -32.71 -20.51
N LEU A 422 -10.04 -32.30 -21.28
CA LEU A 422 -10.49 -30.90 -21.33
C LEU A 422 -11.78 -30.73 -20.54
N PHE A 423 -11.99 -29.61 -19.86
CA PHE A 423 -13.29 -29.31 -19.24
C PHE A 423 -14.30 -28.78 -20.26
N ASN A 424 -15.59 -29.00 -20.01
CA ASN A 424 -16.67 -28.47 -20.84
C ASN A 424 -16.92 -26.98 -20.52
N SER A 425 -16.06 -26.10 -21.05
CA SER A 425 -16.14 -24.65 -20.86
C SER A 425 -15.57 -23.93 -22.09
N ASN A 426 -16.01 -22.68 -22.33
CA ASN A 426 -15.59 -21.86 -23.47
C ASN A 426 -14.06 -21.69 -23.53
N LEU A 427 -13.40 -21.58 -22.37
CA LEU A 427 -11.95 -21.42 -22.28
C LEU A 427 -11.18 -22.75 -22.25
N MET A 428 -11.89 -23.88 -22.39
CA MET A 428 -11.35 -25.25 -22.43
C MET A 428 -10.17 -25.51 -21.46
N PRO A 429 -10.37 -25.39 -20.13
CA PRO A 429 -9.34 -25.71 -19.15
C PRO A 429 -8.80 -27.13 -19.33
N MET A 430 -7.49 -27.31 -19.15
CA MET A 430 -6.86 -28.63 -19.22
C MET A 430 -6.80 -29.26 -17.82
N LYS A 431 -7.34 -30.47 -17.67
CA LYS A 431 -7.09 -31.33 -16.52
C LYS A 431 -5.81 -32.12 -16.78
N LEU A 432 -4.79 -31.92 -15.96
CA LEU A 432 -3.49 -32.56 -16.08
C LEU A 432 -3.22 -33.40 -14.82
N THR A 433 -2.63 -34.58 -14.99
CA THR A 433 -2.21 -35.41 -13.86
C THR A 433 -0.70 -35.54 -13.87
N PHE A 434 -0.08 -35.29 -12.73
CA PHE A 434 1.35 -35.46 -12.51
C PHE A 434 1.60 -36.66 -11.61
N ARG A 435 2.66 -37.42 -11.90
CA ARG A 435 3.19 -38.46 -11.03
C ARG A 435 4.13 -37.81 -10.02
N THR A 436 3.82 -37.97 -8.75
CA THR A 436 4.63 -37.47 -7.61
C THR A 436 5.87 -38.34 -7.38
N GLU A 437 6.83 -37.85 -6.60
CA GLU A 437 8.00 -38.64 -6.17
C GLU A 437 7.61 -39.92 -5.41
N ASN A 438 6.49 -39.89 -4.68
CA ASN A 438 5.99 -41.04 -3.91
C ASN A 438 5.14 -42.01 -4.76
N ASN A 439 5.23 -41.94 -6.09
CA ASN A 439 4.39 -42.69 -7.04
C ASN A 439 2.88 -42.47 -6.92
N GLY A 440 2.43 -41.45 -6.17
CA GLY A 440 1.05 -40.98 -6.17
C GLY A 440 0.74 -40.08 -7.36
N ASN A 441 -0.54 -39.79 -7.58
CA ASN A 441 -1.02 -38.89 -8.63
C ASN A 441 -1.47 -37.54 -8.04
N TYR A 442 -1.04 -36.45 -8.65
CA TYR A 442 -1.47 -35.09 -8.30
C TYR A 442 -2.19 -34.46 -9.50
N VAL A 443 -3.48 -34.16 -9.33
CA VAL A 443 -4.33 -33.65 -10.40
C VAL A 443 -4.42 -32.13 -10.32
N THR A 444 -4.16 -31.45 -11.43
CA THR A 444 -4.26 -30.00 -11.54
C THR A 444 -5.19 -29.58 -12.67
N ILE A 445 -5.65 -28.34 -12.58
CA ILE A 445 -6.42 -27.66 -13.63
C ILE A 445 -5.56 -26.50 -14.12
N PHE A 446 -5.21 -26.53 -15.40
CA PHE A 446 -4.52 -25.43 -16.07
C PHE A 446 -5.51 -24.61 -16.89
N LYS A 447 -5.53 -23.30 -16.64
CA LYS A 447 -6.40 -22.33 -17.32
C LYS A 447 -5.54 -21.28 -17.99
N ARG A 448 -5.97 -20.83 -19.17
CA ARG A 448 -5.36 -19.74 -19.92
C ARG A 448 -6.43 -18.72 -20.28
N GLY A 449 -6.14 -17.43 -20.08
CA GLY A 449 -7.06 -16.33 -20.38
C GLY A 449 -8.02 -15.95 -19.25
N ASP A 450 -7.90 -16.58 -18.07
CA ASP A 450 -8.59 -16.20 -16.84
C ASP A 450 -7.60 -15.50 -15.90
N ASP A 451 -8.00 -14.38 -15.28
CA ASP A 451 -7.27 -13.79 -14.16
C ASP A 451 -7.66 -14.50 -12.85
N LEU A 452 -6.74 -15.30 -12.32
CA LEU A 452 -6.96 -16.10 -11.11
C LEU A 452 -6.54 -15.39 -9.81
N ARG A 453 -6.09 -14.13 -9.87
CA ARG A 453 -5.61 -13.41 -8.67
C ARG A 453 -6.69 -13.31 -7.60
N TYR A 454 -7.92 -12.99 -8.00
CA TYR A 454 -9.07 -12.92 -7.08
C TYR A 454 -9.34 -14.26 -6.38
N PHE A 455 -9.33 -15.37 -7.14
CA PHE A 455 -9.50 -16.72 -6.60
C PHE A 455 -8.35 -17.12 -5.66
N CYS A 456 -7.12 -16.73 -5.98
CA CYS A 456 -5.95 -17.01 -5.15
C CYS A 456 -6.07 -16.29 -3.79
N VAL A 457 -6.46 -15.01 -3.80
CA VAL A 457 -6.70 -14.24 -2.57
C VAL A 457 -7.85 -14.85 -1.76
N GLN A 458 -8.97 -15.21 -2.39
CA GLN A 458 -10.11 -15.81 -1.69
C GLN A 458 -9.79 -17.17 -1.06
N ARG A 459 -8.95 -18.00 -1.70
CA ARG A 459 -8.56 -19.30 -1.15
C ARG A 459 -7.60 -19.17 0.04
N GLN A 460 -6.89 -18.06 0.12
CA GLN A 460 -5.89 -17.79 1.14
C GLN A 460 -6.46 -17.13 2.39
N VAL A 461 -7.61 -16.44 2.27
CA VAL A 461 -8.44 -15.92 3.38
C VAL A 461 -9.33 -17.04 3.90
#